data_AF-A0A535R0H6-F1
#
_entry.id   AF-A0A535R0H6-F1
#
_cell.length_a   1.000
_cell.length_b   1.000
_cell.length_c   1.000
_cell.angle_alpha   90.00
_cell.angle_beta   90.00
_cell.angle_gamma   90.00
#
_symmetry.space_group_name_H-M   'P 1'
#
loop_
_entity.id
_entity.type
_entity.pdbx_description
1 polymer ?
#
loop_
_entity_poly.entity_id
_entity_poly.type
_entity_poly.pdbx_seq_one_letter_code
_entity_poly.pdbx_strand_id
1 'polypeptide(L)'
;MLANLDIVDRRHSQDGQIQTTVDGRPLDIRVGTIETIWGEKAVLRLLERSRSILRLDTLGFAPAALKMLRAMVQSPYGMILVTGPTGSGKTTTLYAALNELNRVEKNVMTIEDPVEYTF
;
A
#
# COMPACT_ATOMS: atom_id res chain seq x y z
N MET A 1 -17.70 -8.87 -16.28
CA MET A 1 -16.31 -9.04 -16.78
C MET A 1 -15.35 -8.94 -15.61
N LEU A 2 -14.22 -9.65 -15.61
CA LEU A 2 -13.34 -9.78 -14.43
C LEU A 2 -12.88 -8.43 -13.84
N ALA A 3 -12.55 -7.45 -14.68
CA ALA A 3 -12.04 -6.12 -14.27
C ALA A 3 -12.94 -4.94 -14.70
N ASN A 4 -14.16 -5.21 -15.18
CA ASN A 4 -15.09 -4.23 -15.74
C ASN A 4 -14.52 -3.32 -16.87
N LEU A 5 -13.63 -3.88 -17.70
CA LEU A 5 -13.08 -3.21 -18.88
C LEU A 5 -14.04 -3.35 -20.08
N ASP A 6 -14.03 -2.37 -20.98
CA ASP A 6 -14.74 -2.44 -22.26
C ASP A 6 -13.89 -3.18 -23.30
N ILE A 7 -14.37 -4.33 -23.76
CA ILE A 7 -13.67 -5.12 -24.80
C ILE A 7 -13.80 -4.57 -26.22
N VAL A 8 -14.74 -3.67 -26.44
CA VAL A 8 -14.97 -3.03 -27.74
C VAL A 8 -14.02 -1.83 -27.89
N ASP A 9 -13.77 -1.10 -26.80
CA ASP A 9 -12.82 0.02 -26.81
C ASP A 9 -11.38 -0.43 -26.55
N ARG A 10 -10.59 -0.57 -27.62
CA ARG A 10 -9.16 -0.88 -27.53
C ARG A 10 -8.25 0.33 -27.77
N ARG A 11 -8.83 1.51 -27.96
CA ARG A 11 -8.11 2.73 -28.38
C ARG A 11 -7.75 3.63 -27.21
N HIS A 12 -8.42 3.48 -26.08
CA HIS A 12 -8.10 4.22 -24.86
C HIS A 12 -7.45 3.30 -23.84
N SER A 13 -6.56 3.88 -23.02
CA SER A 13 -6.08 3.20 -21.83
C SER A 13 -7.24 2.98 -20.86
N GLN A 14 -7.34 1.77 -20.31
CA GLN A 14 -8.37 1.45 -19.33
C GLN A 14 -7.75 0.89 -18.05
N ASP A 15 -8.31 1.30 -16.92
CA ASP A 15 -7.96 0.80 -15.60
C ASP A 15 -9.15 0.04 -15.00
N GLY A 16 -8.84 -1.07 -14.34
CA GLY A 16 -9.83 -1.94 -13.73
C GLY A 16 -9.29 -2.68 -12.51
N GLN A 17 -10.18 -3.32 -11.77
CA GLN A 17 -9.85 -4.05 -10.54
C GLN A 17 -10.56 -5.39 -10.51
N ILE A 18 -9.84 -6.43 -10.11
CA ILE A 18 -10.34 -7.80 -9.94
C ILE A 18 -10.11 -8.19 -8.48
N GLN A 19 -11.19 -8.53 -7.77
CA GLN A 19 -11.09 -9.19 -6.47
C GLN A 19 -11.32 -10.69 -6.68
N THR A 20 -10.33 -11.51 -6.32
CA THR A 20 -10.39 -12.96 -6.50
C THR A 20 -9.66 -13.69 -5.39
N THR A 21 -9.77 -15.01 -5.36
CA THR A 21 -9.01 -15.89 -4.46
C THR A 21 -8.16 -16.82 -5.30
N VAL A 22 -6.85 -16.84 -5.04
CA VAL A 22 -5.88 -17.74 -5.70
C VAL A 22 -5.18 -18.55 -4.63
N ASP A 23 -5.15 -19.87 -4.75
CA ASP A 23 -4.57 -20.79 -3.76
C ASP A 23 -5.06 -20.54 -2.33
N GLY A 24 -6.36 -20.21 -2.19
CA GLY A 24 -6.99 -19.92 -0.90
C GLY A 24 -6.65 -18.55 -0.30
N ARG A 25 -5.89 -17.70 -1.02
CA ARG A 25 -5.49 -16.36 -0.56
C ARG A 25 -6.28 -15.27 -1.27
N PRO A 26 -6.86 -14.30 -0.53
CA PRO A 26 -7.55 -13.18 -1.14
C PRO A 26 -6.54 -12.28 -1.85
N LEU A 27 -6.79 -12.03 -3.13
CA LEU A 27 -5.94 -11.23 -4.00
C LEU A 27 -6.75 -10.13 -4.68
N ASP A 28 -6.20 -8.92 -4.63
CA ASP A 28 -6.71 -7.76 -5.32
C ASP A 28 -5.77 -7.44 -6.49
N ILE A 29 -6.28 -7.50 -7.72
CA ILE A 29 -5.48 -7.31 -8.93
C ILE A 29 -5.93 -6.02 -9.59
N ARG A 30 -5.00 -5.07 -9.74
CA ARG A 30 -5.22 -3.91 -10.61
C ARG A 30 -4.77 -4.24 -12.01
N VAL A 31 -5.63 -3.92 -12.97
CA VAL A 31 -5.41 -4.13 -14.39
C VAL A 31 -5.32 -2.77 -15.05
N GLY A 32 -4.20 -2.50 -15.73
CA GLY A 32 -4.08 -1.35 -16.62
C GLY A 32 -3.85 -1.86 -18.05
N THR A 33 -4.56 -1.29 -19.02
CA THR A 33 -4.42 -1.60 -20.44
C THR A 33 -3.98 -0.35 -21.20
N ILE A 34 -3.16 -0.52 -22.23
CA ILE A 34 -2.75 0.56 -23.12
C ILE A 34 -2.58 0.03 -24.55
N GLU A 35 -3.01 0.81 -25.54
CA GLU A 35 -2.78 0.49 -26.95
C GLU A 35 -1.29 0.62 -27.29
N THR A 36 -0.77 -0.33 -28.05
CA THR A 36 0.58 -0.31 -28.62
C THR A 36 0.50 -0.63 -30.11
N ILE A 37 1.57 -0.41 -30.85
CA ILE A 37 1.64 -0.72 -32.29
C ILE A 37 1.40 -2.21 -32.62
N TRP A 38 1.53 -3.11 -31.62
CA TRP A 38 1.34 -4.55 -31.76
C TRP A 38 0.02 -5.04 -31.15
N GLY A 39 -0.88 -4.13 -30.80
CA GLY A 39 -2.13 -4.42 -30.10
C GLY A 39 -2.09 -3.96 -28.64
N GLU A 40 -2.94 -4.53 -27.80
CA GLU A 40 -3.12 -4.07 -26.42
C GLU A 40 -2.08 -4.69 -25.47
N LYS A 41 -1.46 -3.85 -24.65
CA LYS A 41 -0.60 -4.27 -23.55
C LYS A 41 -1.36 -4.16 -22.24
N ALA A 42 -1.42 -5.26 -21.49
CA ALA A 42 -1.94 -5.28 -20.12
C ALA A 42 -0.81 -5.32 -19.08
N VAL A 43 -1.00 -4.60 -17.98
CA VAL A 43 -0.16 -4.62 -16.78
C VAL A 43 -1.03 -5.06 -15.62
N LEU A 44 -0.62 -6.13 -14.94
CA LEU A 44 -1.30 -6.64 -13.75
C LEU A 44 -0.45 -6.33 -12.52
N ARG A 45 -1.04 -5.65 -11.53
CA ARG A 45 -0.43 -5.44 -10.22
C ARG A 45 -1.19 -6.26 -9.18
N LEU A 46 -0.51 -7.24 -8.61
CA LEU A 46 -1.05 -8.16 -7.62
C LEU A 46 -0.85 -7.55 -6.22
N LEU A 47 -1.93 -7.41 -5.48
CA LEU A 47 -1.93 -6.94 -4.10
C LEU A 47 -2.58 -8.00 -3.20
N GLU A 48 -1.77 -8.64 -2.38
CA GLU A 48 -2.25 -9.59 -1.38
C GLU A 48 -2.77 -8.83 -0.16
N ARG A 49 -4.08 -8.91 0.11
CA ARG A 49 -4.73 -8.19 1.22
C ARG A 49 -4.43 -8.80 2.61
N SER A 50 -3.74 -9.94 2.64
CA SER A 50 -3.43 -10.69 3.88
C SER A 50 -2.16 -10.22 4.57
N ARG A 51 -1.44 -9.22 4.05
CA ARG A 51 -0.20 -8.74 4.68
C ARG A 51 -0.50 -8.14 6.06
N SER A 52 -0.12 -8.90 7.09
CA SER A 52 -0.11 -8.46 8.48
C SER A 52 0.63 -7.13 8.60
N ILE A 53 0.03 -6.19 9.32
CA ILE A 53 0.67 -4.90 9.64
C ILE A 53 2.02 -5.21 10.30
N LEU A 54 3.10 -4.73 9.67
CA LEU A 54 4.45 -5.00 10.14
C LEU A 54 4.74 -4.24 11.43
N ARG A 55 5.54 -4.85 12.30
CA ARG A 55 6.03 -4.18 13.51
C ARG A 55 7.25 -3.34 13.16
N LEU A 56 7.42 -2.20 13.81
CA LEU A 56 8.51 -1.27 13.51
C LEU A 56 9.89 -1.90 13.74
N ASP A 57 9.99 -2.84 14.69
CA ASP A 57 11.22 -3.58 15.00
C ASP A 57 11.61 -4.63 13.94
N THR A 58 10.69 -5.01 13.04
CA THR A 58 10.98 -5.98 11.96
C THR A 58 11.44 -5.31 10.67
N LEU A 59 11.50 -3.97 10.62
CA LEU A 59 11.85 -3.21 9.40
C LEU A 59 13.37 -3.07 9.15
N GLY A 60 14.21 -3.64 10.01
CA GLY A 60 15.67 -3.64 9.82
C GLY A 60 16.39 -2.36 10.28
N PHE A 61 15.75 -1.53 11.10
CA PHE A 61 16.41 -0.39 11.73
C PHE A 61 17.52 -0.86 12.68
N ALA A 62 18.67 -0.17 12.65
CA ALA A 62 19.67 -0.31 13.70
C ALA A 62 19.05 0.06 15.07
N PRO A 63 19.45 -0.58 16.17
CA PRO A 63 18.81 -0.39 17.48
C PRO A 63 18.73 1.07 17.94
N ALA A 64 19.77 1.87 17.69
CA ALA A 64 19.79 3.29 18.03
C ALA A 64 18.77 4.10 17.21
N ALA A 65 18.70 3.85 15.90
CA ALA A 65 17.75 4.52 15.01
C ALA A 65 16.30 4.15 15.35
N LEU A 66 16.03 2.87 15.66
CA LEU A 66 14.71 2.42 16.10
C LEU A 66 14.28 3.11 17.40
N LYS A 67 15.19 3.25 18.36
CA LYS A 67 14.93 3.95 19.62
C LYS A 67 14.58 5.43 19.37
N MET A 68 15.32 6.10 18.50
CA MET A 68 15.05 7.49 18.12
C MET A 68 13.69 7.63 17.43
N LEU A 69 13.38 6.75 16.46
CA LEU A 69 12.11 6.77 15.75
C LEU A 69 10.93 6.56 16.70
N ARG A 70 11.01 5.59 17.62
CA ARG A 70 9.99 5.36 18.64
C ARG A 70 9.78 6.56 19.54
N ALA A 71 10.84 7.23 19.96
CA ALA A 71 10.74 8.45 20.76
C ALA A 71 10.00 9.57 20.00
N MET A 72 10.29 9.75 18.71
CA MET A 72 9.58 10.73 17.87
C MET A 72 8.10 10.36 17.68
N VAL A 73 7.80 9.08 17.39
CA VAL A 73 6.45 8.58 17.18
C VAL A 73 5.58 8.76 18.44
N GLN A 74 6.15 8.52 19.63
CA GLN A 74 5.43 8.67 20.90
C GLN A 74 5.33 10.12 21.39
N SER A 75 5.95 11.08 20.69
CA SER A 75 5.83 12.50 21.04
C SER A 75 4.36 12.94 20.98
N PRO A 76 3.85 13.73 21.95
CA PRO A 76 2.46 14.18 21.96
C PRO A 76 2.10 15.07 20.77
N TYR A 77 3.09 15.75 20.19
CA TYR A 77 2.96 16.58 19.00
C TYR A 77 4.30 16.63 18.25
N GLY A 78 4.23 16.95 16.96
CA GLY A 78 5.39 17.05 16.08
C GLY A 78 5.05 16.64 14.66
N MET A 79 6.03 16.74 13.77
CA MET A 79 5.92 16.31 12.37
C MET A 79 7.06 15.34 12.06
N ILE A 80 6.71 14.18 11.51
CA ILE A 80 7.67 13.19 10.99
C ILE A 80 7.51 13.16 9.47
N LEU A 81 8.59 13.45 8.75
CA LEU A 81 8.62 13.37 7.29
C LEU A 81 9.42 12.15 6.86
N VAL A 82 8.78 11.26 6.09
CA VAL A 82 9.42 10.07 5.52
C VAL A 82 9.62 10.29 4.03
N THR A 83 10.88 10.34 3.58
CA THR A 83 11.25 10.64 2.19
C THR A 83 11.95 9.45 1.53
N GLY A 84 12.02 9.46 0.19
CA GLY A 84 12.65 8.40 -0.60
C GLY A 84 11.91 8.13 -1.93
N PRO A 85 12.55 7.46 -2.90
CA PRO A 85 11.94 7.15 -4.20
C PRO A 85 10.79 6.15 -4.09
N THR A 86 10.03 5.96 -5.16
CA THR A 86 8.99 4.93 -5.24
C THR A 86 9.55 3.55 -4.92
N GLY A 87 8.83 2.76 -4.11
CA GLY A 87 9.26 1.41 -3.71
C GLY A 87 10.26 1.35 -2.54
N SER A 88 10.65 2.48 -1.93
CA SER A 88 11.63 2.50 -0.83
C SER A 88 11.06 2.14 0.57
N GLY A 89 9.83 1.63 0.66
CA GLY A 89 9.23 1.21 1.94
C GLY A 89 8.66 2.34 2.83
N LYS A 90 8.40 3.54 2.27
CA LYS A 90 7.84 4.68 3.02
C LYS A 90 6.49 4.36 3.65
N THR A 91 5.53 3.90 2.83
CA THR A 91 4.20 3.49 3.27
C THR A 91 4.30 2.42 4.36
N THR A 92 5.12 1.40 4.13
CA THR A 92 5.39 0.33 5.10
C THR A 92 5.89 0.85 6.45
N THR A 93 6.78 1.83 6.44
CA THR A 93 7.35 2.44 7.66
C THR A 93 6.29 3.24 8.42
N LEU A 94 5.49 4.05 7.71
CA LEU A 94 4.42 4.85 8.31
C LEU A 94 3.34 3.96 8.93
N TYR A 95 2.90 2.92 8.24
CA TYR A 95 1.90 1.99 8.76
C TYR A 95 2.41 1.24 10.01
N ALA A 96 3.68 0.82 10.03
CA ALA A 96 4.27 0.20 11.21
C ALA A 96 4.35 1.15 12.41
N ALA A 97 4.62 2.44 12.17
CA ALA A 97 4.63 3.46 13.21
C ALA A 97 3.21 3.76 13.74
N LEU A 98 2.23 3.87 12.85
CA LEU A 98 0.81 4.04 13.22
C LEU A 98 0.30 2.86 14.05
N ASN A 99 0.73 1.63 13.72
CA ASN A 99 0.39 0.44 14.48
C ASN A 99 0.90 0.48 15.93
N GLU A 100 2.07 1.08 16.19
CA GLU A 100 2.56 1.30 17.56
C GLU A 100 1.78 2.39 18.33
N LEU A 101 1.08 3.28 17.61
CA LEU A 101 0.24 4.33 18.17
C LEU A 101 -1.22 3.93 18.33
N ASN A 102 -1.67 2.90 17.62
CA ASN A 102 -3.05 2.42 17.63
C ASN A 102 -3.40 1.83 19.02
N ARG A 103 -3.77 2.74 19.92
CA ARG A 103 -4.32 2.47 21.25
C ARG A 103 -5.69 3.11 21.29
N VAL A 104 -6.62 2.45 21.98
CA VAL A 104 -8.02 2.90 22.17
C VAL A 104 -8.13 4.37 22.67
N GLU A 105 -7.07 4.90 23.26
CA GLU A 105 -6.97 6.25 23.82
C GLU A 105 -6.70 7.37 22.79
N LYS A 106 -6.28 7.06 21.55
CA LYS A 106 -5.90 8.06 20.53
C LYS A 106 -6.81 7.96 19.31
N ASN A 107 -7.34 9.09 18.85
CA ASN A 107 -8.03 9.19 17.57
C ASN A 107 -7.01 9.40 16.44
N VAL A 108 -6.85 8.42 15.56
CA VAL A 108 -5.91 8.44 14.43
C VAL A 108 -6.68 8.60 13.12
N MET A 109 -6.26 9.54 12.27
CA MET A 109 -6.88 9.80 10.97
C MET A 109 -5.81 9.77 9.87
N THR A 110 -6.09 9.09 8.76
CA THR A 110 -5.23 9.04 7.57
C THR A 110 -5.96 9.60 6.35
N ILE A 111 -5.19 10.19 5.43
CA ILE A 111 -5.66 10.61 4.10
C ILE A 111 -4.70 9.98 3.10
N GLU A 112 -5.23 9.14 2.21
CA GLU A 112 -4.44 8.30 1.30
C GLU A 112 -5.08 8.26 -0.09
N ASP A 113 -4.24 8.11 -1.11
CA ASP A 113 -4.67 8.00 -2.50
C ASP A 113 -3.86 6.92 -3.24
N PRO A 114 -4.34 5.67 -3.31
CA PRO A 114 -5.47 5.08 -2.57
C PRO A 114 -5.03 4.44 -1.24
N VAL A 115 -6.00 4.08 -0.39
CA VAL A 115 -5.74 3.31 0.84
C VAL A 115 -5.07 1.97 0.53
N GLU A 116 -3.95 1.68 1.20
CA GLU A 116 -3.20 0.43 1.01
C GLU A 116 -3.53 -0.66 2.05
N TYR A 117 -3.73 -0.31 3.33
CA TYR A 117 -4.06 -1.27 4.39
C TYR A 117 -5.19 -0.76 5.28
N THR A 118 -5.90 -1.69 5.90
CA THR A 118 -6.93 -1.42 6.92
C THR A 118 -6.44 -1.97 8.26
N PHE A 119 -6.47 -1.13 9.30
CA PHE A 119 -6.10 -1.46 10.68
C PHE A 119 -7.32 -1.59 11.59
#